data_AF-A0A661TI18-F1
#
_entry.id   AF-A0A661TI18-F1
#
_cell.length_a   1.000
_cell.length_b   1.000
_cell.length_c   1.000
_cell.angle_alpha   90.00
_cell.angle_beta   90.00
_cell.angle_gamma   90.00
#
_symmetry.space_group_name_H-M   'P 1'
#
loop_
_entity.id
_entity.type
_entity.pdbx_description
1 polymer ?
#
loop_
_entity_poly.entity_id
_entity_poly.type
_entity_poly.pdbx_seq_one_letter_code
_entity_poly.pdbx_strand_id
1 'polypeptide(L)' 'LNTGPQDPVIIRIEDIPKYSGIPGAYKGNSSVQITSRIRPHGGMENHG' A
#
# COMPACT_ATOMS: atom_id res chain seq x y z
N LEU A 1 10.18 -23.86 0.77
CA LEU A 1 9.41 -22.67 0.39
C LEU A 1 10.34 -21.47 0.43
N ASN A 2 10.81 -21.00 -0.73
CA ASN A 2 11.66 -19.81 -0.82
C ASN A 2 10.76 -18.58 -1.02
N THR A 3 10.11 -18.11 0.05
CA THR A 3 9.61 -16.73 0.05
C THR A 3 10.76 -15.88 0.58
N GLY A 4 11.69 -15.54 -0.31
CA GLY A 4 12.68 -14.49 -0.04
C GLY A 4 11.99 -13.18 0.37
N PRO A 5 12.73 -12.12 0.74
CA PRO A 5 12.13 -10.88 1.19
C PRO A 5 11.08 -10.43 0.18
N GLN A 6 9.79 -10.48 0.58
CA GLN A 6 8.73 -9.99 -0.27
C GLN A 6 8.93 -8.48 -0.38
N ASP A 7 9.35 -8.04 -1.56
CA ASP A 7 9.56 -6.63 -1.79
C ASP A 7 8.25 -5.87 -1.54
N PRO A 8 8.29 -4.79 -0.73
CA PRO A 8 7.12 -3.96 -0.50
C PRO A 8 6.62 -3.36 -1.81
N VAL A 9 5.31 -3.38 -2.01
CA VAL A 9 4.64 -2.70 -3.12
C VAL A 9 4.20 -1.31 -2.70
N ILE A 10 4.24 -0.37 -3.63
CA ILE A 10 3.77 1.01 -3.43
C ILE A 10 2.35 1.15 -3.98
N ILE A 11 1.43 1.56 -3.12
CA ILE A 11 0.04 1.81 -3.49
C ILE A 11 -0.12 3.30 -3.75
N ARG A 12 -0.63 3.61 -4.96
CA ARG A 12 -0.87 4.97 -5.43
C ARG A 12 -2.37 5.22 -5.51
N ILE A 13 -2.78 6.43 -5.16
CA ILE A 13 -4.13 6.96 -5.38
C ILE A 13 -3.96 8.14 -6.33
N GLU A 14 -4.60 8.08 -7.49
CA GLU A 14 -4.48 9.13 -8.53
C GLU A 14 -3.01 9.49 -8.82
N ASP A 15 -2.19 8.46 -9.03
CA ASP A 15 -0.72 8.54 -9.24
C ASP A 15 0.14 9.04 -8.07
N ILE A 16 -0.46 9.46 -6.96
CA ILE A 16 0.28 9.89 -5.77
C ILE A 16 0.58 8.67 -4.89
N PRO A 17 1.86 8.33 -4.60
CA PRO A 17 2.18 7.23 -3.68
C PRO A 17 1.73 7.56 -2.26
N LYS A 18 0.86 6.72 -1.69
CA LYS A 18 0.23 6.92 -0.37
C LYS A 18 0.63 5.87 0.65
N TYR A 19 0.78 4.62 0.24
CA TYR A 19 1.03 3.50 1.16
C TYR A 19 2.11 2.57 0.62
N SER A 20 2.80 1.87 1.52
CA SER A 20 3.59 0.69 1.21
C SER A 20 2.98 -0.52 1.89
N GLY A 21 3.06 -1.69 1.26
CA GLY A 21 2.55 -2.91 1.85
C GLY A 21 3.20 -4.16 1.30
N ILE A 22 2.96 -5.28 1.97
CA ILE A 22 3.45 -6.59 1.54
C ILE A 22 2.33 -7.30 0.80
N PRO A 23 2.55 -7.76 -0.44
CA PRO A 23 1.57 -8.53 -1.17
C PRO A 23 1.35 -9.89 -0.52
N GLY A 24 0.12 -10.40 -0.56
CA GLY A 24 -0.23 -11.69 0.01
C GLY A 24 -1.61 -12.16 -0.46
N ALA A 25 -2.11 -13.21 0.18
CA ALA A 25 -3.46 -13.72 -0.09
C ALA A 25 -4.29 -13.73 1.19
N TYR A 26 -5.51 -13.22 1.12
CA TYR A 26 -6.49 -13.29 2.19
C TYR A 26 -7.73 -14.03 1.71
N LYS A 27 -8.01 -15.19 2.32
CA LYS A 27 -9.13 -16.08 1.96
C LYS A 27 -9.20 -16.43 0.46
N GLY A 28 -8.04 -16.69 -0.15
CA GLY A 28 -7.92 -17.03 -1.57
C GLY A 28 -7.92 -15.83 -2.52
N ASN A 29 -8.10 -14.61 -2.02
CA ASN A 29 -8.02 -13.39 -2.83
C ASN A 29 -6.65 -12.73 -2.72
N SER A 30 -6.18 -12.15 -3.82
CA SER A 30 -5.01 -11.27 -3.82
C SER A 30 -5.27 -10.05 -2.94
N SER A 31 -4.34 -9.79 -2.02
CA SER A 31 -4.46 -8.72 -1.03
C SER A 31 -3.09 -8.08 -0.78
N VAL A 32 -3.08 -6.88 -0.23
CA VAL A 32 -1.86 -6.23 0.22
C VAL A 32 -2.04 -5.80 1.67
N GLN A 33 -1.16 -6.26 2.56
CA GLN A 33 -1.12 -5.81 3.93
C GLN A 33 -0.38 -4.47 4.01
N ILE A 34 -1.06 -3.41 4.40
CA ILE A 34 -0.45 -2.08 4.58
C ILE A 34 0.53 -2.13 5.75
N THR A 35 1.79 -1.75 5.49
CA THR A 35 2.85 -1.68 6.50
C THR A 35 3.17 -0.25 6.91
N SER A 36 3.08 0.70 5.97
CA SER A 36 3.36 2.10 6.25
C SER A 36 2.57 3.06 5.35
N ARG A 37 2.32 4.26 5.87
CA ARG A 37 1.73 5.38 5.13
C ARG A 37 2.85 6.34 4.73
N ILE A 38 3.02 6.55 3.43
CA ILE A 38 4.12 7.34 2.84
C ILE A 38 3.77 8.83 2.82
N ARG A 39 2.56 9.19 2.38
CA ARG A 39 2.10 10.58 2.32
C ARG A 39 0.69 10.74 2.87
N PRO A 40 0.51 11.48 3.98
CA PRO A 40 -0.82 11.78 4.50
C PRO A 40 -1.61 12.75 3.62
N HIS A 41 -0.92 13.74 3.05
CA HIS A 41 -1.49 14.93 2.41
C HIS A 41 -1.51 14.78 0.88
N GLY A 42 -2.67 14.56 0.28
CA GLY A 42 -2.82 14.66 -1.17
C GLY A 42 -4.04 13.87 -1.60
N GLY A 43 -5.10 14.09 -0.84
CA GLY A 43 -6.44 13.56 -1.01
C GLY A 43 -7.40 14.59 -0.42
N MET A 44 -7.08 15.16 0.74
CA MET A 44 -7.80 16.31 1.32
C MET A 44 -6.89 17.12 2.26
N GLU A 45 -6.76 18.42 2.01
CA GLU A 45 -6.66 19.47 3.05
C GLU A 45 -7.10 20.83 2.48
N ASN A 46 -8.34 20.94 2.04
CA ASN A 46 -9.04 22.23 1.93
C ASN A 46 -10.54 21.98 2.14
N HIS A 47 -10.92 21.71 3.38
CA HIS A 47 -12.26 22.07 3.84
C HIS A 47 -12.10 23.45 4.48
N GLY A 48 -12.34 24.48 3.68
CA GLY A 48 -12.69 25.81 4.17
C GLY A 48 -14.13 25.85 4.66
#